data_AF-A0A1F9BID3-F1
#
_entry.id   AF-A0A1F9BID3-F1
#
_cell.length_a   1.000
_cell.length_b   1.000
_cell.length_c   1.000
_cell.angle_alpha   90.00
_cell.angle_beta   90.00
_cell.angle_gamma   90.00
#
_symmetry.space_group_name_H-M   'P 1'
#
loop_
_entity.id
_entity.type
_entity.pdbx_description
1 polymer ?
#
loop_
_entity_poly.entity_id
_entity_poly.type
_entity_poly.pdbx_seq_one_letter_code
_entity_poly.pdbx_strand_id
1 'polypeptide(L)'
;MRIYRYSLVLLVVFSLFALAGLALGQAQAPQAPKRNCGPDHAILYKRACALLDTAEKKLKDRYVAEAKAQVKEANSLFSILVKECGQDQRQRLLTDKEVQQETINKKLATDALAQSERLMKSAEEKEKKSQDAENKGKKEEAVNLQRQAKGEYELAHTQSIKAGIYSLRNQQLIFRFLTP
;
A
#
# COMPACT_ATOMS: atom_id res chain seq x y z
N MET A 1 8.35 77.47 18.31
CA MET A 1 7.30 78.21 19.04
C MET A 1 6.22 77.23 19.48
N ARG A 2 5.64 77.51 20.65
CA ARG A 2 4.73 76.68 21.43
C ARG A 2 3.28 76.69 20.88
N ILE A 3 2.68 75.49 20.87
CA ILE A 3 1.41 75.05 21.47
C ILE A 3 0.10 75.80 21.14
N TYR A 4 -0.97 75.00 20.91
CA TYR A 4 -2.38 75.08 21.41
C TYR A 4 -3.44 75.19 20.30
N ARG A 5 -4.65 74.60 20.32
CA ARG A 5 -5.42 73.64 21.16
C ARG A 5 -6.82 73.53 20.51
N TYR A 6 -7.68 72.64 21.05
CA TYR A 6 -9.14 72.53 20.87
C TYR A 6 -9.63 71.67 19.68
N SER A 7 -10.15 70.45 19.91
CA SER A 7 -11.42 70.07 20.56
C SER A 7 -12.61 70.30 19.63
N LEU A 8 -13.18 69.22 19.07
CA LEU A 8 -14.32 68.47 19.63
C LEU A 8 -15.64 69.10 19.17
N VAL A 9 -16.49 68.27 18.53
CA VAL A 9 -17.96 68.34 18.36
C VAL A 9 -18.31 68.08 16.88
N LEU A 10 -19.28 67.29 16.45
CA LEU A 10 -20.20 66.27 16.99
C LEU A 10 -21.24 66.09 15.87
N LEU A 11 -21.62 64.86 15.50
CA LEU A 11 -22.92 64.43 14.93
C LEU A 11 -22.68 63.08 14.21
N VAL A 12 -22.72 61.96 14.93
CA VAL A 12 -23.96 61.20 15.27
C VAL A 12 -24.61 60.66 14.00
N VAL A 13 -24.24 59.43 13.64
CA VAL A 13 -25.11 58.53 12.88
C VAL A 13 -25.26 57.27 13.73
N PHE A 14 -26.22 57.34 14.65
CA PHE A 14 -26.75 56.23 15.42
C PHE A 14 -28.17 56.00 14.90
N SER A 15 -28.45 54.84 14.29
CA SER A 15 -29.76 54.18 14.10
C SER A 15 -29.54 52.98 13.15
N LEU A 16 -29.09 51.81 13.60
CA LEU A 16 -29.89 50.75 14.23
C LEU A 16 -31.21 50.46 13.47
N PHE A 17 -31.11 49.58 12.46
CA PHE A 17 -32.12 48.59 12.07
C PHE A 17 -31.35 47.26 11.96
N ALA A 18 -31.32 46.43 13.01
CA ALA A 18 -32.26 45.31 13.23
C ALA A 18 -32.32 44.37 12.00
N LEU A 19 -31.43 43.36 11.96
CA LEU A 19 -31.75 41.95 12.28
C LEU A 19 -32.81 41.32 11.35
N ALA A 20 -32.36 40.50 10.39
CA ALA A 20 -32.92 39.17 10.14
C ALA A 20 -32.15 38.42 9.03
N GLY A 21 -31.59 37.26 9.38
CA GLY A 21 -31.61 36.08 8.52
C GLY A 21 -30.56 35.96 7.42
N LEU A 22 -29.40 35.39 7.77
CA LEU A 22 -28.89 34.16 7.14
C LEU A 22 -27.61 33.75 7.87
N ALA A 23 -27.81 33.15 9.04
CA ALA A 23 -26.83 32.24 9.60
C ALA A 23 -26.73 31.04 8.63
N LEU A 24 -25.81 31.13 7.67
CA LEU A 24 -25.28 29.94 7.00
C LEU A 24 -24.50 29.17 8.07
N GLY A 25 -25.25 28.35 8.81
CA GLY A 25 -24.70 27.36 9.71
C GLY A 25 -23.65 26.58 8.93
N GLN A 26 -22.42 26.62 9.43
CA GLN A 26 -21.45 25.58 9.15
C GLN A 26 -22.09 24.28 9.65
N ALA A 27 -22.80 23.60 8.76
CA ALA A 27 -23.11 22.20 8.93
C ALA A 27 -21.77 21.48 8.97
N GLN A 28 -21.23 21.30 10.17
CA GLN A 28 -20.23 20.28 10.42
C GLN A 28 -20.87 18.99 9.90
N ALA A 29 -20.38 18.48 8.77
CA ALA A 29 -20.73 17.17 8.32
C ALA A 29 -20.60 16.23 9.52
N PRO A 30 -21.64 15.43 9.85
CA PRO A 30 -21.58 14.56 11.00
C PRO A 30 -20.29 13.74 10.87
N GLN A 31 -19.36 13.93 11.81
CA GLN A 31 -18.19 13.08 11.89
C GLN A 31 -18.75 11.67 12.08
N ALA A 32 -18.61 10.84 11.04
CA ALA A 32 -18.96 9.45 11.12
C ALA A 32 -18.34 8.89 12.40
N PRO A 33 -19.10 8.14 13.22
CA PRO A 33 -18.59 7.67 14.51
C PRO A 33 -17.24 6.99 14.28
N LYS A 34 -16.23 7.37 15.06
CA LYS A 34 -14.94 6.68 15.09
C LYS A 34 -15.23 5.21 15.37
N ARG A 35 -15.21 4.39 14.30
CA ARG A 35 -15.31 2.95 14.43
C ARG A 35 -13.94 2.50 14.91
N ASN A 36 -13.82 2.30 16.21
CA ASN A 36 -12.69 1.56 16.75
C ASN A 36 -12.63 0.20 16.06
N CYS A 37 -11.43 -0.31 15.83
CA CYS A 37 -11.26 -1.65 15.28
C CYS A 37 -11.94 -2.69 16.18
N GLY A 38 -13.07 -3.22 15.71
CA GLY A 38 -13.86 -4.23 16.42
C GLY A 38 -13.51 -5.67 16.05
N PRO A 39 -14.21 -6.66 16.66
CA PRO A 39 -13.98 -8.10 16.46
C PRO A 39 -13.98 -8.57 15.01
N ASP A 40 -14.79 -7.96 14.14
CA ASP A 40 -14.84 -8.31 12.71
C ASP A 40 -13.50 -8.08 12.00
N HIS A 41 -12.77 -7.03 12.38
CA HIS A 41 -11.44 -6.74 11.82
C HIS A 41 -10.41 -7.78 12.26
N ALA A 42 -10.55 -8.35 13.46
CA ALA A 42 -9.70 -9.45 13.92
C ALA A 42 -9.91 -10.71 13.05
N ILE A 43 -11.14 -10.96 12.58
CA ILE A 43 -11.43 -12.06 11.65
C ILE A 43 -10.75 -11.81 10.29
N LEU A 44 -10.88 -10.60 9.76
CA LEU A 44 -10.20 -10.21 8.50
C LEU A 44 -8.68 -10.35 8.62
N TYR A 45 -8.11 -9.90 9.74
CA TYR A 45 -6.68 -10.03 10.03
C TYR A 45 -6.23 -11.49 10.07
N LYS A 46 -6.92 -12.36 10.82
CA LYS A 46 -6.59 -13.79 10.91
C LYS A 46 -6.65 -14.46 9.54
N ARG A 47 -7.69 -14.15 8.75
CA ARG A 47 -7.83 -14.66 7.38
C ARG A 47 -6.68 -14.20 6.49
N ALA A 48 -6.31 -12.92 6.55
CA ALA A 48 -5.19 -12.37 5.78
C ALA A 48 -3.86 -13.07 6.15
N CYS A 49 -3.61 -13.30 7.44
CA CYS A 49 -2.42 -14.03 7.89
C CYS A 49 -2.39 -15.47 7.37
N ALA A 50 -3.51 -16.20 7.48
CA ALA A 50 -3.61 -17.58 6.99
C ALA A 50 -3.41 -17.67 5.47
N LEU A 51 -3.90 -16.67 4.71
CA LEU A 51 -3.65 -16.57 3.27
C LEU A 51 -2.16 -16.36 2.98
N LEU A 52 -1.44 -15.54 3.75
CA LEU A 52 0.01 -15.37 3.58
C LEU A 52 0.78 -16.65 3.87
N ASP A 53 0.45 -17.36 4.95
CA ASP A 53 1.09 -18.63 5.30
C ASP A 53 0.86 -19.69 4.21
N THR A 54 -0.36 -19.75 3.68
CA THR A 54 -0.69 -20.66 2.60
C THR A 54 0.01 -20.25 1.30
N ALA A 55 0.08 -18.95 0.99
CA ALA A 55 0.74 -18.45 -0.21
C ALA A 55 2.24 -18.78 -0.19
N GLU A 56 2.88 -18.63 0.96
CA GLU A 56 4.29 -18.98 1.13
C GLU A 56 4.53 -20.48 0.93
N LYS A 57 3.66 -21.33 1.48
CA LYS A 57 3.71 -22.78 1.27
C LYS A 57 3.51 -23.14 -0.21
N LYS A 58 2.46 -22.59 -0.84
CA LYS A 58 2.15 -22.80 -2.26
C LYS A 58 3.31 -22.37 -3.15
N LEU A 59 3.97 -21.26 -2.83
CA LEU A 59 5.12 -20.79 -3.59
C LEU A 59 6.34 -21.72 -3.45
N LYS A 60 6.58 -22.27 -2.24
CA LYS A 60 7.62 -23.30 -2.02
C LYS A 60 7.34 -24.57 -2.82
N ASP A 61 6.07 -24.95 -2.90
CA ASP A 61 5.59 -26.12 -3.64
C ASP A 61 5.41 -25.85 -5.16
N ARG A 62 5.88 -24.69 -5.67
CA ARG A 62 5.81 -24.26 -7.08
C ARG A 62 4.38 -24.05 -7.64
N TYR A 63 3.37 -23.90 -6.78
CA TYR A 63 2.01 -23.49 -7.15
C TYR A 63 1.92 -21.95 -7.26
N VAL A 64 2.54 -21.40 -8.31
CA VAL A 64 2.74 -19.95 -8.51
C VAL A 64 1.42 -19.20 -8.67
N ALA A 65 0.46 -19.75 -9.42
CA ALA A 65 -0.82 -19.09 -9.70
C ALA A 65 -1.67 -18.97 -8.43
N GLU A 66 -1.74 -20.04 -7.64
CA GLU A 66 -2.46 -20.09 -6.37
C GLU A 66 -1.81 -19.19 -5.33
N ALA A 67 -0.47 -19.21 -5.22
CA ALA A 67 0.25 -18.30 -4.34
C ALA A 67 -0.05 -16.83 -4.69
N LYS A 68 -0.06 -16.48 -5.99
CA LYS A 68 -0.41 -15.13 -6.46
C LYS A 68 -1.85 -14.75 -6.10
N ALA A 69 -2.80 -15.66 -6.28
CA ALA A 69 -4.20 -15.43 -5.94
C ALA A 69 -4.37 -15.15 -4.43
N GLN A 70 -3.69 -15.95 -3.59
CA GLN A 70 -3.73 -15.79 -2.13
C GLN A 70 -3.06 -14.49 -1.66
N VAL A 71 -1.93 -14.09 -2.26
CA VAL A 71 -1.30 -12.79 -1.98
C VAL A 71 -2.23 -11.63 -2.35
N LYS A 72 -2.93 -11.71 -3.49
CA LYS A 72 -3.91 -10.69 -3.89
C LYS A 72 -5.08 -10.59 -2.92
N GLU A 73 -5.61 -11.74 -2.50
CA GLU A 73 -6.70 -11.79 -1.52
C GLU A 73 -6.24 -11.23 -0.16
N ALA A 74 -5.08 -11.64 0.34
CA ALA A 74 -4.50 -11.10 1.57
C ALA A 74 -4.31 -9.58 1.48
N ASN A 75 -3.78 -9.07 0.35
CA ASN A 75 -3.63 -7.63 0.13
C ASN A 75 -4.98 -6.89 0.17
N SER A 76 -6.03 -7.47 -0.39
CA SER A 76 -7.38 -6.88 -0.34
C SER A 76 -7.89 -6.75 1.10
N LEU A 77 -7.68 -7.79 1.93
CA LEU A 77 -8.07 -7.78 3.34
C LEU A 77 -7.26 -6.77 4.14
N PHE A 78 -5.93 -6.72 3.95
CA PHE A 78 -5.10 -5.71 4.59
C PHE A 78 -5.45 -4.29 4.14
N SER A 79 -5.86 -4.09 2.88
CA SER A 79 -6.31 -2.78 2.39
C SER A 79 -7.58 -2.31 3.09
N ILE A 80 -8.51 -3.23 3.39
CA ILE A 80 -9.70 -2.93 4.21
C ILE A 80 -9.26 -2.52 5.62
N LEU A 81 -8.34 -3.27 6.24
CA LEU A 81 -7.80 -2.93 7.56
C LEU A 81 -7.11 -1.56 7.58
N VAL A 82 -6.28 -1.23 6.59
CA VAL A 82 -5.65 0.11 6.50
C VAL A 82 -6.70 1.21 6.41
N LYS A 83 -7.77 1.00 5.65
CA LYS A 83 -8.83 1.99 5.47
C LYS A 83 -9.66 2.20 6.74
N GLU A 84 -10.02 1.11 7.42
CA GLU A 84 -10.97 1.14 8.53
C GLU A 84 -10.27 1.30 9.89
N CYS A 85 -9.06 0.75 10.04
CA CYS A 85 -8.27 0.73 11.26
C CYS A 85 -7.06 1.68 11.25
N GLY A 86 -6.87 2.48 10.19
CA GLY A 86 -5.67 3.31 10.03
C GLY A 86 -5.48 4.40 11.10
N GLN A 87 -6.52 4.81 11.84
CA GLN A 87 -6.35 5.71 13.00
C GLN A 87 -5.73 4.97 14.19
N ASP A 88 -6.29 3.82 14.57
CA ASP A 88 -5.79 2.99 15.68
C ASP A 88 -4.38 2.47 15.38
N GLN A 89 -4.12 2.12 14.12
CA GLN A 89 -2.80 1.74 13.62
C GLN A 89 -1.74 2.83 13.88
N ARG A 90 -2.04 4.10 13.57
CA ARG A 90 -1.08 5.21 13.68
C ARG A 90 -0.73 5.57 15.12
N GLN A 91 -1.62 5.26 16.06
CA GLN A 91 -1.39 5.49 17.48
C GLN A 91 -0.52 4.40 18.11
N ARG A 92 -0.34 3.27 17.40
CA ARG A 92 0.49 2.17 17.86
C ARG A 92 1.97 2.45 17.57
N LEU A 93 2.78 2.41 18.61
CA LEU A 93 4.22 2.33 18.49
C LEU A 93 4.65 0.87 18.32
N LEU A 94 5.46 0.61 17.29
CA LEU A 94 6.12 -0.68 17.13
C LEU A 94 7.22 -0.82 18.19
N THR A 95 7.38 -2.03 18.72
CA THR A 95 8.55 -2.35 19.56
C THR A 95 9.83 -2.38 18.73
N ASP A 96 10.99 -2.22 19.35
CA ASP A 96 12.29 -2.27 18.64
C ASP A 96 12.46 -3.54 17.79
N LYS A 97 11.98 -4.69 18.31
CA LYS A 97 12.00 -5.96 17.59
C LYS A 97 11.10 -5.93 16.35
N GLU A 98 9.94 -5.30 16.43
CA GLU A 98 9.01 -5.17 15.31
C GLU A 98 9.55 -4.19 14.26
N VAL A 99 10.20 -3.10 14.66
CA VAL A 99 10.88 -2.16 13.75
C VAL A 99 12.02 -2.85 13.00
N GLN A 100 12.82 -3.66 13.70
CA GLN A 100 13.86 -4.47 13.06
C GLN A 100 13.27 -5.45 12.05
N GLN A 101 12.22 -6.17 12.42
CA GLN A 101 11.57 -7.12 11.51
C GLN A 101 10.93 -6.41 10.31
N GLU A 102 10.30 -5.24 10.50
CA GLU A 102 9.76 -4.43 9.42
C GLU A 102 10.85 -4.03 8.43
N THR A 103 12.01 -3.60 8.94
CA THR A 103 13.17 -3.23 8.13
C THR A 103 13.71 -4.41 7.33
N ILE A 104 13.82 -5.58 7.96
CA ILE A 104 14.24 -6.83 7.29
C ILE A 104 13.27 -7.17 6.16
N ASN A 105 11.97 -7.21 6.45
CA ASN A 105 10.94 -7.51 5.47
C ASN A 105 10.92 -6.49 4.32
N LYS A 106 11.09 -5.20 4.61
CA LYS A 106 11.16 -4.14 3.58
C LYS A 106 12.37 -4.34 2.66
N LYS A 107 13.52 -4.68 3.22
CA LYS A 107 14.72 -5.02 2.43
C LYS A 107 14.46 -6.25 1.57
N LEU A 108 13.96 -7.34 2.15
CA LEU A 108 13.64 -8.57 1.42
C LEU A 108 12.63 -8.34 0.29
N ALA A 109 11.60 -7.52 0.54
CA ALA A 109 10.62 -7.15 -0.49
C ALA A 109 11.27 -6.38 -1.64
N THR A 110 12.13 -5.42 -1.31
CA THR A 110 12.83 -4.58 -2.30
C THR A 110 13.80 -5.40 -3.14
N ASP A 111 14.61 -6.25 -2.49
CA ASP A 111 15.58 -7.11 -3.16
C ASP A 111 14.89 -8.12 -4.09
N ALA A 112 13.80 -8.73 -3.65
CA ALA A 112 13.01 -9.65 -4.47
C ALA A 112 12.36 -8.93 -5.67
N LEU A 113 11.83 -7.72 -5.47
CA LEU A 113 11.26 -6.94 -6.58
C LEU A 113 12.35 -6.53 -7.58
N ALA A 114 13.50 -6.07 -7.11
CA ALA A 114 14.64 -5.74 -7.97
C ALA A 114 15.13 -6.97 -8.77
N GLN A 115 15.14 -8.16 -8.15
CA GLN A 115 15.46 -9.39 -8.86
C GLN A 115 14.40 -9.73 -9.93
N SER A 116 13.12 -9.58 -9.60
CA SER A 116 12.02 -9.76 -10.55
C SER A 116 12.18 -8.85 -11.77
N GLU A 117 12.44 -7.56 -11.55
CA GLU A 117 12.60 -6.57 -12.63
C GLU A 117 13.80 -6.88 -13.54
N ARG A 118 14.93 -7.29 -12.97
CA ARG A 118 16.10 -7.71 -13.75
C ARG A 118 15.80 -8.93 -14.62
N LEU A 119 15.11 -9.91 -14.07
CA LEU A 119 14.71 -11.12 -14.79
C LEU A 119 13.71 -10.80 -15.91
N MET A 120 12.72 -9.93 -15.67
CA MET A 120 11.78 -9.50 -16.70
C MET A 120 12.50 -8.82 -17.86
N LYS A 121 13.40 -7.86 -17.58
CA LYS A 121 14.19 -7.18 -18.62
C LYS A 121 15.04 -8.16 -19.42
N SER A 122 15.70 -9.11 -18.74
CA SER A 122 16.51 -10.12 -19.43
C SER A 122 15.67 -11.06 -20.29
N ALA A 123 14.48 -11.44 -19.82
CA ALA A 123 13.54 -12.27 -20.57
C ALA A 123 13.05 -11.55 -21.83
N GLU A 124 12.66 -10.27 -21.70
CA GLU A 124 12.24 -9.41 -22.82
C GLU A 124 13.37 -9.26 -23.86
N GLU A 125 14.62 -9.08 -23.43
CA GLU A 125 15.77 -9.02 -24.32
C GLU A 125 15.99 -10.34 -25.08
N LYS A 126 15.85 -11.48 -24.39
CA LYS A 126 15.97 -12.80 -25.03
C LYS A 126 14.83 -13.08 -25.99
N GLU A 127 13.62 -12.61 -25.69
CA GLU A 127 12.47 -12.71 -26.58
C GLU A 127 12.69 -11.91 -27.88
N LYS A 128 13.22 -10.69 -27.77
CA LYS A 128 13.64 -9.90 -28.95
C LYS A 128 14.72 -10.60 -29.77
N LYS A 129 15.76 -11.12 -29.11
CA LYS A 129 16.83 -11.88 -29.79
C LYS A 129 16.30 -13.16 -30.44
N SER A 130 15.32 -13.82 -29.82
CA SER A 130 14.64 -14.99 -30.39
C SER A 130 13.94 -14.63 -31.70
N GLN A 131 13.17 -13.54 -31.71
CA GLN A 131 12.49 -13.05 -32.90
C GLN A 131 13.50 -12.68 -34.01
N ASP A 132 14.60 -12.03 -33.66
CA ASP A 132 15.68 -11.72 -34.61
C ASP A 132 16.35 -12.98 -35.19
N ALA A 133 16.56 -14.00 -34.36
CA ALA A 133 17.14 -15.28 -34.80
C ALA A 133 16.17 -16.02 -35.75
N GLU A 134 14.87 -15.98 -35.46
CA GLU A 134 13.83 -16.56 -36.32
C GLU A 134 13.78 -15.87 -37.68
N ASN A 135 13.80 -14.52 -37.70
CA ASN A 135 13.87 -13.72 -38.93
C ASN A 135 15.12 -14.00 -39.77
N LYS A 136 16.21 -14.45 -39.14
CA LYS A 136 17.48 -14.84 -39.79
C LYS A 136 17.52 -16.32 -40.18
N GLY A 137 16.42 -17.07 -40.03
CA GLY A 137 16.35 -18.50 -40.32
C GLY A 137 17.07 -19.41 -39.31
N LYS A 138 17.56 -18.86 -38.20
CA LYS A 138 18.28 -19.60 -37.16
C LYS A 138 17.32 -20.22 -36.13
N LYS A 139 16.54 -21.19 -36.59
CA LYS A 139 15.42 -21.77 -35.82
C LYS A 139 15.84 -22.35 -34.46
N GLU A 140 16.96 -23.06 -34.38
CA GLU A 140 17.42 -23.66 -33.13
C GLU A 140 17.84 -22.61 -32.09
N GLU A 141 18.53 -21.55 -32.53
CA GLU A 141 18.92 -20.42 -31.69
C GLU A 141 17.67 -19.71 -31.13
N ALA A 142 16.67 -19.48 -31.99
CA ALA A 142 15.39 -18.89 -31.58
C ALA A 142 14.68 -19.73 -30.50
N VAL A 143 14.51 -21.03 -30.72
CA VAL A 143 13.86 -21.93 -29.74
C VAL A 143 14.59 -21.93 -28.39
N ASN A 144 15.93 -21.94 -28.40
CA ASN A 144 16.72 -21.91 -27.18
C ASN A 144 16.56 -20.58 -26.42
N LEU A 145 16.57 -19.45 -27.12
CA LEU A 145 16.35 -18.13 -26.53
C LEU A 145 14.93 -18.00 -25.96
N GLN A 146 13.92 -18.50 -26.67
CA GLN A 146 12.54 -18.48 -26.18
C GLN A 146 12.35 -19.32 -24.92
N ARG A 147 12.99 -20.51 -24.85
CA ARG A 147 12.95 -21.35 -23.63
C ARG A 147 13.59 -20.63 -22.44
N GLN A 148 14.72 -19.96 -22.65
CA GLN A 148 15.39 -19.18 -21.61
C GLN A 148 14.52 -18.00 -21.14
N ALA A 149 13.92 -17.26 -22.07
CA ALA A 149 13.01 -16.16 -21.76
C ALA A 149 11.83 -16.64 -20.89
N LYS A 150 11.19 -17.76 -21.28
CA LYS A 150 10.09 -18.35 -20.50
C LYS A 150 10.52 -18.71 -19.07
N GLY A 151 11.68 -19.35 -18.91
CA GLY A 151 12.21 -19.68 -17.58
C GLY A 151 12.49 -18.44 -16.73
N GLU A 152 13.00 -17.38 -17.33
CA GLU A 152 13.24 -16.11 -16.63
C GLU A 152 11.95 -15.38 -16.25
N TYR A 153 10.92 -15.40 -17.09
CA TYR A 153 9.59 -14.87 -16.73
C TYR A 153 8.97 -15.64 -15.54
N GLU A 154 9.07 -16.98 -15.52
CA GLU A 154 8.58 -17.80 -14.42
C GLU A 154 9.29 -17.48 -13.10
N LEU A 155 10.62 -17.32 -13.16
CA LEU A 155 11.43 -16.89 -12.01
C LEU A 155 11.08 -15.46 -11.58
N ALA A 156 10.88 -14.54 -12.52
CA ALA A 156 10.50 -13.17 -12.24
C ALA A 156 9.17 -13.12 -11.49
N HIS A 157 8.14 -13.81 -11.97
CA HIS A 157 6.85 -13.89 -11.30
C HIS A 157 6.95 -14.48 -9.89
N THR A 158 7.79 -15.51 -9.71
CA THR A 158 8.06 -16.06 -8.38
C THR A 158 8.65 -15.02 -7.44
N GLN A 159 9.62 -14.22 -7.90
CA GLN A 159 10.24 -13.17 -7.10
C GLN A 159 9.28 -12.01 -6.81
N SER A 160 8.44 -11.62 -7.76
CA SER A 160 7.38 -10.63 -7.55
C SER A 160 6.39 -11.07 -6.47
N ILE A 161 6.00 -12.35 -6.43
CA ILE A 161 5.13 -12.88 -5.37
C ILE A 161 5.84 -12.86 -4.02
N LYS A 162 7.14 -13.24 -3.95
CA LYS A 162 7.93 -13.12 -2.70
C LYS A 162 7.95 -11.69 -2.18
N ALA A 163 8.16 -10.71 -3.07
CA ALA A 163 8.12 -9.30 -2.71
C ALA A 163 6.77 -8.91 -2.10
N GLY A 164 5.68 -9.36 -2.72
CA GLY A 164 4.32 -9.18 -2.20
C GLY A 164 4.12 -9.80 -0.81
N ILE A 165 4.59 -11.03 -0.59
CA ILE A 165 4.52 -11.69 0.73
C ILE A 165 5.26 -10.85 1.78
N TYR A 166 6.52 -10.49 1.55
CA TYR A 166 7.30 -9.72 2.53
C TYR A 166 6.69 -8.35 2.85
N SER A 167 6.14 -7.66 1.84
CA SER A 167 5.41 -6.41 2.03
C SER A 167 4.17 -6.60 2.93
N LEU A 168 3.40 -7.66 2.69
CA LEU A 168 2.21 -7.96 3.49
C LEU A 168 2.54 -8.50 4.88
N ARG A 169 3.71 -9.13 5.08
CA ARG A 169 4.21 -9.47 6.43
C ARG A 169 4.43 -8.21 7.29
N ASN A 170 4.75 -7.06 6.69
CA ASN A 170 4.77 -5.79 7.43
C ASN A 170 3.38 -5.36 7.87
N GLN A 171 2.38 -5.50 7.01
CA GLN A 171 0.98 -5.25 7.39
C GLN A 171 0.54 -6.21 8.50
N GLN A 172 0.94 -7.47 8.45
CA GLN A 172 0.69 -8.45 9.52
C GLN A 172 1.28 -8.01 10.87
N LEU A 173 2.53 -7.52 10.88
CA LEU A 173 3.16 -7.00 12.11
C LEU A 173 2.40 -5.80 12.65
N ILE A 174 2.05 -4.86 11.78
CA ILE A 174 1.37 -3.61 12.09
C ILE A 174 -0.03 -3.84 12.68
N PHE A 175 -0.80 -4.80 12.14
CA PHE A 175 -2.16 -5.10 12.58
C PHE A 175 -2.25 -6.16 13.69
N ARG A 176 -1.11 -6.65 14.21
CA ARG A 176 -1.10 -7.69 15.26
C ARG A 176 -1.91 -7.34 16.52
N PHE A 177 -2.09 -6.07 16.82
CA PHE A 177 -2.92 -5.62 17.95
C PHE A 177 -4.40 -6.02 17.85
N LEU A 178 -4.89 -6.38 16.66
CA LEU A 178 -6.25 -6.88 16.47
C LEU A 178 -6.45 -8.29 17.07
N THR A 179 -5.37 -9.00 17.36
CA THR A 179 -5.37 -10.32 17.99
C THR A 179 -4.28 -10.39 19.07
N PRO A 180 -4.53 -9.76 20.23
CA PRO A 180 -3.58 -9.76 21.34
C PRO A 180 -3.33 -11.16 21.91
#